data_AF-G7V5J7-F1
#
_entry.id   AF-G7V5J7-F1
#
_cell.length_a   1.000
_cell.length_b   1.000
_cell.length_c   1.000
_cell.angle_alpha   90.00
_cell.angle_beta   90.00
_cell.angle_gamma   90.00
#
_symmetry.space_group_name_H-M   'P 1'
#
loop_
_entity.id
_entity.type
_entity.pdbx_description
1 polymer ?
#
loop_
_entity_poly.entity_id
_entity_poly.type
_entity_poly.pdbx_seq_one_letter_code
_entity_poly.pdbx_strand_id
1 'polypeptide(L)'
;MKKLKKAEKVKNLKEKVKELAYVKFVEVQDHYNYVISQMEELSSQKEHMEKSFVDKCQNGTFYPDEIWGIRVEISRMEQELEEIEKRRKALEAELENLKEELMKKNTDLRMAEVLVEKRKKALKEARLKAEQKEIDERATLMFVRAT
;
A
#
# COMPACT_ATOMS: atom_id res chain seq x y z
N MET A 1 -27.39 -21.21 7.36
CA MET A 1 -26.12 -20.95 8.08
C MET A 1 -24.82 -21.23 7.29
N LYS A 2 -24.60 -22.41 6.67
CA LYS A 2 -23.31 -22.75 6.00
C LYS A 2 -22.86 -21.72 4.94
N LYS A 3 -23.79 -21.16 4.15
CA LYS A 3 -23.50 -20.14 3.12
C LYS A 3 -23.03 -18.80 3.71
N LEU A 4 -23.54 -18.38 4.87
CA LEU A 4 -23.11 -17.13 5.52
C LEU A 4 -21.69 -17.26 6.06
N LYS A 5 -21.40 -18.36 6.78
CA LYS A 5 -20.04 -18.67 7.28
C LYS A 5 -19.00 -18.71 6.15
N LYS A 6 -19.35 -19.26 4.98
CA LYS A 6 -18.46 -19.23 3.81
C LYS A 6 -18.20 -17.81 3.30
N ALA A 7 -19.22 -16.95 3.26
CA ALA A 7 -19.05 -15.55 2.85
C ALA A 7 -18.18 -14.75 3.83
N GLU A 8 -18.37 -14.95 5.14
CA GLU A 8 -17.53 -14.33 6.18
C GLU A 8 -16.07 -14.77 6.08
N LYS A 9 -15.82 -16.07 5.84
CA LYS A 9 -14.45 -16.56 5.57
C LYS A 9 -13.81 -15.86 4.36
N VAL A 10 -14.56 -15.70 3.26
CA VAL A 10 -14.05 -14.99 2.08
C VAL A 10 -13.76 -13.53 2.38
N LYS A 11 -14.64 -12.83 3.12
CA LYS A 11 -14.38 -11.46 3.56
C LYS A 11 -13.07 -11.37 4.35
N ASN A 12 -12.91 -12.21 5.37
CA ASN A 12 -11.72 -12.19 6.22
C ASN A 12 -10.43 -12.50 5.45
N LEU A 13 -10.50 -13.41 4.47
CA LEU A 13 -9.35 -13.67 3.59
C LEU A 13 -9.01 -12.46 2.73
N LYS A 14 -10.00 -11.78 2.14
CA LYS A 14 -9.77 -10.56 1.35
C LYS A 14 -9.21 -9.43 2.20
N GLU A 15 -9.63 -9.31 3.45
CA GLU A 15 -9.11 -8.34 4.41
C GLU A 15 -7.62 -8.59 4.69
N LYS A 16 -7.24 -9.84 5.01
CA LYS A 16 -5.83 -10.21 5.19
C LYS A 16 -4.98 -9.96 3.95
N VAL A 17 -5.51 -10.27 2.76
CA VAL A 17 -4.79 -10.01 1.49
C VAL A 17 -4.58 -8.51 1.28
N LYS A 18 -5.54 -7.66 1.66
CA LYS A 18 -5.41 -6.20 1.63
C LYS A 18 -4.35 -5.73 2.62
N GLU A 19 -4.35 -6.25 3.85
CA GLU A 19 -3.36 -5.92 4.88
C GLU A 19 -1.94 -6.26 4.44
N LEU A 20 -1.72 -7.47 3.92
CA LEU A 20 -0.40 -7.88 3.40
C LEU A 20 0.07 -6.98 2.25
N ALA A 21 -0.84 -6.58 1.36
CA ALA A 21 -0.53 -5.65 0.28
C ALA A 21 -0.14 -4.26 0.82
N TYR A 22 -0.81 -3.83 1.89
CA TYR A 22 -0.54 -2.54 2.53
C TYR A 22 0.81 -2.55 3.23
N VAL A 23 1.17 -3.63 3.92
CA VAL A 23 2.49 -3.82 4.51
C VAL A 23 3.57 -3.69 3.44
N LYS A 24 3.44 -4.42 2.32
CA LYS A 24 4.39 -4.32 1.20
C LYS A 24 4.47 -2.90 0.65
N PHE A 25 3.35 -2.20 0.52
CA PHE A 25 3.33 -0.81 0.07
C PHE A 25 4.14 0.11 1.00
N VAL A 26 3.97 -0.04 2.32
CA VAL A 26 4.72 0.73 3.32
C VAL A 26 6.21 0.42 3.23
N GLU A 27 6.61 -0.85 3.13
CA GLU A 27 8.02 -1.24 2.99
C GLU A 27 8.69 -0.61 1.76
N VAL A 28 8.02 -0.63 0.61
CA VAL A 28 8.53 0.00 -0.63
C VAL A 28 8.55 1.52 -0.47
N GLN A 29 7.58 2.11 0.23
CA GLN A 29 7.53 3.55 0.48
C GLN A 29 8.69 4.00 1.39
N ASP A 30 9.00 3.24 2.43
CA ASP A 30 10.14 3.48 3.31
C ASP A 30 11.45 3.37 2.55
N HIS A 31 11.59 2.37 1.69
CA HIS A 31 12.77 2.23 0.83
C HIS A 31 12.89 3.40 -0.17
N TYR A 32 11.79 3.85 -0.75
CA TYR A 32 11.77 5.03 -1.61
C TYR A 32 12.23 6.29 -0.87
N ASN A 33 11.74 6.52 0.35
CA ASN A 33 12.15 7.65 1.18
C ASN A 33 13.64 7.57 1.54
N TYR A 34 14.13 6.37 1.87
CA TYR A 34 15.56 6.15 2.13
C TYR A 34 16.43 6.50 0.92
N VAL A 35 16.04 6.06 -0.28
CA VAL A 35 16.75 6.38 -1.53
C VAL A 35 16.76 7.89 -1.79
N ILE A 36 15.67 8.60 -1.51
CA ILE A 36 15.64 10.08 -1.58
C ILE A 36 16.66 10.69 -0.62
N SER A 37 16.70 10.25 0.64
CA SER A 37 17.64 10.77 1.62
C SER A 37 19.10 10.53 1.21
N GLN A 38 19.42 9.35 0.65
CA GLN A 38 20.75 9.08 0.09
C GLN A 38 21.09 10.03 -1.06
N MET A 39 20.13 10.31 -1.94
CA MET A 39 20.31 11.24 -3.06
C MET A 39 20.59 12.67 -2.58
N GLU A 40 19.86 13.14 -1.57
CA GLU A 40 20.04 14.46 -0.95
C GLU A 40 21.40 14.58 -0.27
N GLU A 41 21.81 13.56 0.49
CA GLU A 41 23.12 13.52 1.13
C GLU A 41 24.25 13.58 0.10
N LEU A 42 24.19 12.72 -0.93
CA LEU A 42 25.20 12.66 -1.97
C LEU A 42 25.27 13.95 -2.80
N SER A 43 24.11 14.55 -3.08
CA SER A 43 24.04 15.85 -3.76
C SER A 43 24.67 16.97 -2.92
N SER A 44 24.45 16.95 -1.61
CA SER A 44 25.05 17.91 -0.67
C SER A 44 26.57 17.74 -0.58
N GLN A 45 27.04 16.49 -0.55
CA GLN A 45 28.48 16.18 -0.56
C GLN A 45 29.14 16.65 -1.85
N LYS A 46 28.49 16.41 -3.00
CA LYS A 46 28.95 16.89 -4.31
C LYS A 46 29.06 18.43 -4.32
N GLU A 47 28.01 19.13 -3.90
CA GLU A 47 28.00 20.60 -3.86
C GLU A 47 29.10 21.14 -2.93
N HIS A 48 29.34 20.48 -1.79
CA HIS A 48 30.41 20.86 -0.87
C HIS A 48 31.79 20.70 -1.51
N MET A 49 32.04 19.60 -2.22
CA MET A 49 33.30 19.39 -2.93
C MET A 49 33.50 20.39 -4.06
N GLU A 50 32.45 20.70 -4.82
CA GLU A 50 32.51 21.72 -5.88
C GLU A 50 32.82 23.11 -5.31
N LYS A 51 32.20 23.49 -4.19
CA LYS A 51 32.54 24.75 -3.49
C LYS A 51 33.98 24.75 -2.99
N SER A 52 34.41 23.67 -2.34
CA SER A 52 35.79 23.55 -1.86
C SER A 52 36.81 23.64 -3.01
N PHE A 53 36.48 23.06 -4.16
CA PHE A 53 37.28 23.18 -5.38
C PHE A 53 37.39 24.63 -5.84
N VAL A 54 36.27 25.34 -5.97
CA VAL A 54 36.23 26.75 -6.38
C VAL A 54 37.00 27.65 -5.40
N ASP A 55 36.79 27.48 -4.09
CA ASP A 55 37.46 28.26 -3.06
C ASP A 55 38.98 28.06 -3.08
N LYS A 56 39.43 26.80 -3.27
CA LYS A 56 40.85 26.48 -3.44
C LYS A 56 41.42 27.09 -4.72
N CYS A 57 40.67 27.08 -5.83
CA CYS A 57 41.09 27.73 -7.07
C CYS A 57 41.32 29.23 -6.93
N GLN A 58 40.57 29.90 -6.05
CA GLN A 58 40.68 31.34 -5.85
C GLN A 58 41.81 31.73 -4.89
N ASN A 59 42.20 30.86 -3.95
CA ASN A 59 43.05 31.21 -2.80
C ASN A 59 44.47 30.58 -2.76
N GLY A 60 44.89 29.73 -3.70
CA GLY A 60 46.30 29.30 -3.75
C GLY A 60 46.64 28.04 -4.56
N THR A 61 47.95 27.77 -4.63
CA THR A 61 48.67 26.77 -5.44
C THR A 61 48.06 25.38 -5.44
N PHE A 62 47.75 24.85 -6.63
CA PHE A 62 47.37 23.45 -6.81
C PHE A 62 48.57 22.57 -7.14
N TYR A 63 48.57 21.37 -6.57
CA TYR A 63 49.22 20.25 -7.22
C TYR A 63 48.24 19.62 -8.23
N PRO A 64 48.67 19.32 -9.47
CA PRO A 64 47.81 18.68 -10.47
C PRO A 64 47.09 17.42 -9.98
N ASP A 65 47.72 16.67 -9.07
CA ASP A 65 47.17 15.44 -8.49
C ASP A 65 45.92 15.69 -7.62
N GLU A 66 45.86 16.83 -6.92
CA GLU A 66 44.71 17.18 -6.08
C GLU A 66 43.48 17.56 -6.92
N ILE A 67 43.70 18.31 -8.01
CA ILE A 67 42.66 18.64 -8.99
C ILE A 67 42.12 17.35 -9.62
N TRP A 68 43.02 16.45 -10.01
CA TRP A 68 42.64 15.17 -10.60
C TRP A 68 41.84 14.32 -9.61
N GLY A 69 42.26 14.24 -8.34
CA GLY A 69 41.55 13.54 -7.28
C GLY A 69 40.12 14.05 -7.09
N ILE A 70 39.94 15.36 -6.93
CA ILE A 70 38.61 15.98 -6.77
C ILE A 70 37.72 15.69 -7.99
N ARG A 71 38.28 15.79 -9.20
CA ARG A 71 37.53 15.51 -10.43
C ARG A 71 37.06 14.05 -10.48
N VAL A 72 37.92 13.11 -10.13
CA VAL A 72 37.58 11.68 -10.08
C VAL A 72 36.48 11.42 -9.05
N GLU A 73 36.55 12.04 -7.86
CA GLU A 73 35.53 11.90 -6.83
C GLU A 73 34.19 12.49 -7.26
N ILE A 74 34.17 13.68 -7.86
CA ILE A 74 32.94 14.29 -8.43
C ILE A 74 32.33 13.35 -9.47
N SER A 75 33.13 12.85 -10.42
CA SER A 75 32.63 11.92 -11.45
C SER A 75 32.10 10.62 -10.85
N ARG A 76 32.71 10.11 -9.78
CA ARG A 76 32.19 8.93 -9.04
C ARG A 76 30.83 9.24 -8.41
N MET A 77 30.69 10.39 -7.73
CA MET A 77 29.42 10.79 -7.13
C MET A 77 28.33 11.02 -8.18
N GLU A 78 28.67 11.56 -9.34
CA GLU A 78 27.72 11.73 -10.46
C GLU A 78 27.20 10.39 -10.98
N GLN A 79 28.07 9.38 -11.10
CA GLN A 79 27.66 8.03 -11.48
C GLN A 79 26.74 7.41 -10.42
N GLU A 80 27.09 7.56 -9.15
CA GLU A 80 26.29 7.05 -8.05
C GLU A 80 24.92 7.75 -7.96
N LEU A 81 24.85 9.07 -8.17
CA LEU A 81 23.58 9.80 -8.29
C LEU A 81 22.73 9.29 -9.45
N GLU A 82 23.33 8.97 -10.60
CA GLU A 82 22.59 8.42 -11.74
C GLU A 82 22.01 7.03 -11.43
N GLU A 83 22.77 6.19 -10.71
CA GLU A 83 22.28 4.89 -10.25
C GLU A 83 21.15 5.02 -9.22
N ILE A 84 21.30 5.92 -8.25
CA ILE A 84 20.27 6.21 -7.23
C ILE A 84 19.01 6.73 -7.91
N GLU A 85 19.10 7.62 -8.90
CA GLU A 85 17.95 8.14 -9.64
C GLU A 85 17.24 7.02 -10.44
N LYS A 86 18.00 6.09 -11.03
CA LYS A 86 17.40 4.89 -11.68
C LYS A 86 16.63 4.04 -10.67
N ARG A 87 17.19 3.81 -9.48
CA ARG A 87 16.51 3.08 -8.39
C ARG A 87 15.26 3.83 -7.91
N ARG A 88 15.34 5.15 -7.74
CA ARG A 88 14.21 6.00 -7.35
C ARG A 88 13.04 5.86 -8.33
N LYS A 89 13.30 5.97 -9.64
CA LYS A 89 12.27 5.79 -10.69
C LYS A 89 11.67 4.39 -10.71
N ALA A 90 12.48 3.35 -10.48
CA ALA A 90 11.99 1.97 -10.41
C ALA A 90 11.05 1.78 -9.20
N LEU A 91 11.42 2.32 -8.04
CA LEU A 91 10.60 2.31 -6.84
C LEU A 91 9.32 3.13 -7.00
N GLU A 92 9.39 4.29 -7.67
CA GLU A 92 8.24 5.13 -7.97
C GLU A 92 7.21 4.36 -8.84
N ALA A 93 7.67 3.65 -9.86
CA ALA A 93 6.82 2.78 -10.67
C ALA A 93 6.25 1.59 -9.87
N GLU A 94 7.03 0.97 -8.98
CA GLU A 94 6.54 -0.10 -8.11
C GLU A 94 5.46 0.42 -7.14
N LEU A 95 5.65 1.61 -6.55
CA LEU A 95 4.67 2.24 -5.67
C LEU A 95 3.35 2.49 -6.39
N GLU A 96 3.39 2.99 -7.62
CA GLU A 96 2.17 3.25 -8.39
C GLU A 96 1.41 1.95 -8.69
N ASN A 97 2.12 0.89 -9.09
CA ASN A 97 1.53 -0.43 -9.28
C ASN A 97 0.90 -0.97 -7.98
N LEU A 98 1.57 -0.80 -6.84
CA LEU A 98 1.04 -1.23 -5.53
C LEU A 98 -0.18 -0.42 -5.10
N LYS A 99 -0.25 0.88 -5.41
CA LYS A 99 -1.46 1.70 -5.17
C LYS A 99 -2.64 1.18 -5.98
N GLU A 100 -2.44 0.90 -7.26
CA GLU A 100 -3.50 0.32 -8.09
C GLU A 100 -3.97 -1.03 -7.56
N GLU A 101 -3.04 -1.88 -7.15
CA GLU A 101 -3.35 -3.19 -6.58
C GLU A 101 -4.13 -3.07 -5.27
N LEU A 102 -3.74 -2.14 -4.40
CA LEU A 102 -4.47 -1.82 -3.17
C LEU A 102 -5.88 -1.33 -3.44
N MET A 103 -6.06 -0.47 -4.44
CA MET A 103 -7.39 -0.01 -4.85
C MET A 103 -8.26 -1.18 -5.30
N LYS A 104 -7.74 -2.06 -6.16
CA LYS A 104 -8.44 -3.28 -6.61
C LYS A 104 -8.84 -4.17 -5.43
N LYS A 105 -7.90 -4.45 -4.51
CA LYS A 105 -8.14 -5.25 -3.31
C LYS A 105 -9.18 -4.62 -2.39
N ASN A 106 -9.21 -3.30 -2.28
CA ASN A 106 -10.20 -2.58 -1.48
C ASN A 106 -11.61 -2.68 -2.09
N THR A 107 -11.74 -2.51 -3.41
CA THR A 107 -13.00 -2.76 -4.13
C THR A 107 -13.47 -4.20 -3.91
N ASP A 108 -12.55 -5.15 -3.99
CA ASP A 108 -12.80 -6.57 -3.78
C ASP A 108 -13.32 -6.91 -2.38
N LEU A 109 -12.74 -6.29 -1.35
CA LEU A 109 -13.19 -6.40 0.03
C LEU A 109 -14.60 -5.82 0.18
N ARG A 110 -14.84 -4.62 -0.35
CA ARG A 110 -16.15 -3.96 -0.30
C ARG A 110 -17.24 -4.80 -0.94
N MET A 111 -16.96 -5.46 -2.07
CA MET A 111 -17.90 -6.41 -2.69
C MET A 111 -18.22 -7.60 -1.77
N ALA A 112 -17.22 -8.15 -1.09
CA ALA A 112 -17.42 -9.24 -0.14
C ALA A 112 -18.23 -8.79 1.09
N GLU A 113 -18.01 -7.57 1.58
CA GLU A 113 -18.81 -6.98 2.66
C GLU A 113 -20.28 -6.84 2.29
N VAL A 114 -20.56 -6.30 1.10
CA VAL A 114 -21.93 -6.18 0.57
C VAL A 114 -22.58 -7.57 0.46
N LEU A 115 -21.85 -8.58 0.00
CA LEU A 115 -22.35 -9.95 -0.10
C LEU A 115 -22.71 -10.53 1.27
N VAL A 116 -21.84 -10.35 2.27
CA VAL A 116 -22.09 -10.79 3.66
C VAL A 116 -23.34 -10.12 4.20
N GLU A 117 -23.45 -8.80 4.03
CA GLU A 117 -24.58 -8.02 4.55
C GLU A 117 -25.90 -8.43 3.90
N LYS A 118 -25.93 -8.60 2.57
CA LYS A 118 -27.11 -9.13 1.86
C LYS A 118 -27.53 -10.50 2.40
N ARG A 119 -26.57 -11.38 2.69
CA ARG A 119 -26.86 -12.72 3.25
C ARG A 119 -27.37 -12.65 4.69
N LYS A 120 -26.86 -11.73 5.51
CA LYS A 120 -27.36 -11.50 6.88
C LYS A 120 -28.81 -11.03 6.85
N LYS A 121 -29.12 -10.04 6.01
CA LYS A 121 -30.49 -9.54 5.81
C LYS A 121 -31.44 -10.63 5.33
N ALA A 122 -31.08 -11.37 4.29
CA ALA A 122 -31.91 -12.47 3.78
C ALA A 122 -32.16 -13.56 4.83
N LEU A 123 -31.16 -13.88 5.67
CA LEU A 123 -31.34 -14.85 6.75
C LEU A 123 -32.31 -14.33 7.83
N LYS A 124 -32.20 -13.05 8.19
CA LYS A 124 -33.11 -12.39 9.14
C LYS A 124 -34.54 -12.38 8.62
N GLU A 125 -34.74 -11.99 7.36
CA GLU A 125 -36.06 -11.99 6.72
C GLU A 125 -36.68 -13.39 6.63
N ALA A 126 -35.88 -14.40 6.25
CA ALA A 126 -36.36 -15.79 6.20
C ALA A 126 -36.80 -16.29 7.58
N ARG A 127 -36.08 -15.91 8.63
CA ARG A 127 -36.44 -16.25 10.01
C ARG A 127 -37.74 -15.58 10.43
N LEU A 128 -37.88 -14.28 10.20
CA LEU A 128 -39.10 -13.53 10.53
C LEU A 128 -40.32 -14.08 9.79
N LYS A 129 -40.18 -14.45 8.50
CA LYS A 129 -41.26 -15.08 7.73
C LYS A 129 -41.65 -16.45 8.29
N ALA A 130 -40.68 -17.25 8.75
CA ALA A 130 -40.97 -18.54 9.37
C ALA A 130 -41.70 -18.37 10.71
N GLU A 131 -41.23 -17.45 11.57
CA GLU A 131 -41.87 -17.13 12.85
C GLU A 131 -43.30 -16.60 12.65
N GLN A 132 -43.52 -15.71 11.67
CA GLN A 132 -44.87 -15.22 11.34
C GLN A 132 -45.79 -16.35 10.89
N LYS A 133 -45.30 -17.24 10.01
CA LYS A 133 -46.08 -18.38 9.53
C LYS A 133 -46.48 -19.32 10.68
N GLU A 134 -45.58 -19.59 11.64
CA GLU A 134 -45.91 -20.39 12.82
C GLU A 134 -46.98 -19.73 13.70
N ILE A 135 -46.95 -18.39 13.84
CA ILE A 135 -47.98 -17.63 14.57
C ILE A 135 -49.33 -17.74 13.85
N ASP A 136 -49.36 -17.55 12.53
CA ASP A 136 -50.59 -17.61 11.72
C ASP A 136 -51.22 -19.01 11.75
N GLU A 137 -50.41 -20.07 11.66
CA GLU A 137 -50.85 -21.46 11.79
C GLU A 137 -51.44 -21.74 13.18
N ARG A 138 -50.80 -21.26 14.26
CA ARG A 138 -51.33 -21.39 15.62
C ARG A 138 -52.65 -20.64 15.81
N ALA A 139 -52.75 -19.42 15.30
CA ALA A 139 -53.95 -18.61 15.38
C ALA A 139 -55.12 -19.30 14.67
N THR A 140 -54.87 -19.87 13.49
CA THR A 140 -55.87 -20.62 12.71
C THR A 140 -56.35 -21.86 13.49
N LEU A 141 -55.42 -22.63 14.07
CA LEU A 141 -55.77 -23.81 14.87
C LEU A 141 -56.58 -23.48 16.14
N MET A 142 -56.27 -22.36 16.81
CA MET A 142 -57.07 -21.90 17.95
C MET A 142 -58.47 -21.49 17.53
N PHE A 143 -58.61 -20.78 16.41
CA PHE A 143 -59.90 -20.35 15.89
C PHE A 143 -60.79 -21.54 15.54
N VAL A 144 -60.26 -22.54 14.84
CA VAL A 144 -60.99 -23.77 14.47
C VAL A 144 -61.39 -24.61 15.69
N ARG A 145 -60.64 -24.56 16.81
CA ARG A 145 -61.00 -25.25 18.05
C ARG A 145 -62.04 -24.51 18.91
N ALA A 146 -62.22 -23.21 18.68
CA ALA A 146 -63.14 -22.36 19.44
C ALA A 146 -64.54 -22.28 18.81
N THR A 147 -64.69 -22.75 17.56
CA THR A 147 -65.95 -22.90 16.82
C THR A 147 -66.40 -24.35 16.80
#